data_AF-A0A7S0M390-F1
#
_entry.id   AF-A0A7S0M390-F1
#
_cell.length_a   1.000
_cell.length_b   1.000
_cell.length_c   1.000
_cell.angle_alpha   90.00
_cell.angle_beta   90.00
_cell.angle_gamma   90.00
#
_symmetry.space_group_name_H-M   'P 1'
#
loop_
_entity.id
_entity.type
_entity.pdbx_description
1 polymer ?
#
loop_
_entity_poly.entity_id
_entity_poly.type
_entity_poly.pdbx_seq_one_letter_code
_entity_poly.pdbx_strand_id
1 'polypeptide(L)'
;VIDNEKKFESISKKCRESLALGGFHAPLLTWHGTPNPGNIARIIATGYKHPGEMDIETGECIEAEHGSAYGNGIYTSTFFDKSQMYSFLDNTGRTMLLANLVVLGRLKLTPPRRNVYLQTLPGSRTWKYILGDDADHPDDNEYDTLAHPDLR
;
A
#
# COMPACT_ATOMS: atom_id res chain seq x y z
N VAL A 1 -17.15 -16.52 -19.76
CA VAL A 1 -16.64 -17.26 -18.58
C VAL A 1 -15.14 -17.08 -18.55
N ILE A 2 -14.61 -16.37 -17.56
CA ILE A 2 -13.15 -16.28 -17.38
C ILE A 2 -12.69 -17.69 -17.02
N ASP A 3 -11.78 -18.23 -17.81
CA ASP A 3 -11.21 -19.56 -17.60
C ASP A 3 -10.26 -19.49 -16.39
N ASN A 4 -10.86 -19.62 -15.20
CA ASN A 4 -10.16 -19.53 -13.92
C ASN A 4 -9.06 -20.59 -13.81
N GLU A 5 -9.19 -21.71 -14.53
CA GLU A 5 -8.22 -22.79 -14.56
C GLU A 5 -6.95 -22.35 -15.32
N LYS A 6 -7.09 -21.73 -16.50
CA LYS A 6 -5.94 -21.13 -17.20
C LYS A 6 -5.26 -20.02 -16.39
N LYS A 7 -6.03 -19.20 -15.68
CA LYS A 7 -5.49 -18.14 -14.81
C LYS A 7 -4.71 -18.75 -13.64
N PHE A 8 -5.26 -19.78 -13.01
CA PHE A 8 -4.61 -20.53 -11.93
C PHE A 8 -3.31 -21.19 -12.40
N GLU A 9 -3.32 -21.87 -13.56
CA GLU A 9 -2.11 -22.50 -14.12
C GLU A 9 -1.03 -21.48 -14.45
N SER A 10 -1.41 -20.34 -15.01
CA SER A 10 -0.48 -19.23 -15.29
C SER A 10 0.18 -18.71 -14.01
N ILE A 11 -0.59 -18.50 -12.93
CA ILE A 11 -0.07 -18.08 -11.63
C ILE A 11 0.85 -19.16 -11.04
N SER A 12 0.39 -20.42 -11.04
CA SER A 12 1.14 -21.57 -10.51
C SER A 12 2.48 -21.76 -11.23
N LYS A 13 2.50 -21.60 -12.56
CA LYS A 13 3.73 -21.63 -13.35
C LYS A 13 4.69 -20.53 -12.93
N LYS A 14 4.23 -19.28 -12.81
CA LYS A 14 5.06 -18.14 -12.36
C LYS A 14 5.62 -18.36 -10.97
N CYS A 15 4.82 -18.91 -10.04
CA CYS A 15 5.29 -19.25 -8.69
C CYS A 15 6.42 -20.29 -8.74
N ARG A 16 6.28 -21.36 -9.53
CA ARG A 16 7.30 -22.40 -9.69
C ARG A 16 8.59 -21.86 -10.30
N GLU A 17 8.48 -21.08 -11.37
CA GLU A 17 9.64 -20.46 -12.05
C GLU A 17 10.36 -19.49 -11.12
N SER A 18 9.61 -18.69 -10.37
CA SER A 18 10.11 -17.76 -9.37
C SER A 18 10.88 -18.49 -8.27
N LEU A 19 10.35 -19.57 -7.70
CA LEU A 19 11.03 -20.39 -6.69
C LEU A 19 12.34 -21.02 -7.21
N ALA A 20 12.36 -21.44 -8.48
CA ALA A 20 13.53 -22.08 -9.09
C ALA A 20 14.72 -21.13 -9.30
N LEU A 21 14.47 -19.82 -9.38
CA LEU A 21 15.51 -18.81 -9.66
C LEU A 21 16.34 -18.41 -8.44
N GLY A 22 16.04 -18.92 -7.23
CA GLY A 22 16.79 -18.65 -6.01
C GLY A 22 16.70 -17.18 -5.56
N GLY A 23 15.93 -16.92 -4.51
CA GLY A 23 15.71 -15.56 -3.98
C GLY A 23 14.26 -15.08 -4.00
N PHE A 24 13.33 -15.99 -4.25
CA PHE A 24 11.88 -15.75 -4.16
C PHE A 24 11.29 -16.59 -3.04
N HIS A 25 10.30 -16.03 -2.35
CA HIS A 25 9.61 -16.72 -1.27
C HIS A 25 8.44 -17.55 -1.81
N ALA A 26 8.04 -18.57 -1.04
CA ALA A 26 6.76 -19.23 -1.28
C ALA A 26 5.64 -18.17 -1.31
N PRO A 27 4.64 -18.32 -2.20
CA PRO A 27 3.51 -17.42 -2.22
C PRO A 27 2.86 -17.34 -0.83
N LEU A 28 2.61 -16.12 -0.35
CA LEU A 28 1.98 -15.91 0.95
C LEU A 28 0.49 -15.70 0.80
N LEU A 29 -0.28 -16.36 1.65
CA LEU A 29 -1.67 -15.99 1.87
C LEU A 29 -1.70 -14.74 2.75
N THR A 30 -2.30 -13.67 2.24
CA THR A 30 -2.41 -12.40 2.95
C THR A 30 -3.82 -11.85 2.87
N TRP A 31 -4.12 -10.93 3.78
CA TRP A 31 -5.43 -10.31 3.96
C TRP A 31 -5.32 -8.82 3.65
N HIS A 32 -6.33 -8.27 2.99
CA HIS A 32 -6.43 -6.83 2.73
C HIS A 32 -7.82 -6.35 3.15
N GLY A 33 -7.84 -5.35 4.04
CA GLY A 33 -9.03 -4.64 4.47
C GLY A 33 -9.10 -3.27 3.82
N THR A 34 -10.31 -2.73 3.68
CA THR A 34 -10.52 -1.37 3.15
C THR A 34 -11.65 -0.66 3.91
N PRO A 35 -11.54 0.67 4.14
CA PRO A 35 -12.52 1.43 4.89
C PRO A 35 -13.84 1.67 4.15
N ASN A 36 -13.93 1.32 2.86
CA ASN A 36 -15.16 1.45 2.07
C ASN A 36 -15.44 0.12 1.34
N PRO A 37 -16.60 -0.52 1.55
CA PRO A 37 -16.93 -1.79 0.89
C PRO A 37 -16.97 -1.69 -0.65
N GLY A 38 -17.25 -0.51 -1.21
CA GLY A 38 -17.18 -0.26 -2.64
C GLY A 38 -15.78 -0.46 -3.23
N ASN A 39 -14.72 -0.25 -2.43
CA ASN A 39 -13.35 -0.48 -2.88
C ASN A 39 -13.07 -1.97 -3.12
N ILE A 40 -13.69 -2.88 -2.34
CA ILE A 40 -13.54 -4.32 -2.57
C ILE A 40 -14.12 -4.70 -3.93
N ALA A 41 -15.32 -4.21 -4.25
CA ALA A 41 -15.95 -4.45 -5.54
C ALA A 41 -15.08 -3.92 -6.70
N ARG A 42 -14.51 -2.72 -6.55
CA ARG A 42 -13.58 -2.14 -7.54
C ARG A 42 -12.30 -2.94 -7.71
N ILE A 43 -11.70 -3.42 -6.62
CA ILE A 43 -10.49 -4.27 -6.67
C ILE A 43 -10.79 -5.60 -7.36
N ILE A 44 -11.96 -6.21 -7.11
CA ILE A 44 -12.38 -7.44 -7.78
C ILE A 44 -12.57 -7.21 -9.29
N ALA A 45 -13.17 -6.08 -9.66
CA ALA A 45 -13.47 -5.74 -11.05
C ALA A 45 -12.22 -5.38 -11.87
N THR A 46 -11.35 -4.53 -11.30
CA THR A 46 -10.25 -3.88 -12.05
C THR A 46 -8.85 -4.22 -11.55
N GLY A 47 -8.74 -4.97 -10.45
CA GLY A 47 -7.48 -5.23 -9.77
C GLY A 47 -7.12 -4.14 -8.75
N TYR A 48 -6.01 -4.35 -8.05
CA TYR A 48 -5.44 -3.31 -7.18
C TYR A 48 -4.90 -2.15 -8.02
N LYS A 49 -5.10 -0.93 -7.52
CA LYS A 49 -4.52 0.29 -8.09
C LYS A 49 -3.53 0.90 -7.11
N HIS A 50 -2.49 1.52 -7.63
CA HIS A 50 -1.53 2.27 -6.82
C HIS A 50 -2.03 3.70 -6.56
N PRO A 51 -1.67 4.31 -5.42
CA PRO A 51 -1.86 5.74 -5.24
C PRO A 51 -1.23 6.53 -6.40
N GLY A 52 -1.98 7.45 -7.00
CA GLY A 52 -1.58 8.19 -8.20
C GLY A 52 -2.10 7.59 -9.51
N GLU A 53 -2.65 6.37 -9.51
CA GLU A 53 -3.26 5.79 -10.70
C GLU A 53 -4.68 6.31 -10.92
N MET A 54 -5.04 6.48 -12.19
CA MET A 54 -6.38 6.92 -12.58
C MET A 54 -7.35 5.75 -12.54
N ASP A 55 -8.48 5.94 -11.87
CA ASP A 55 -9.62 5.07 -12.02
C ASP A 55 -10.29 5.31 -13.37
N ILE A 56 -10.21 4.34 -14.28
CA ILE A 56 -10.80 4.45 -15.62
C ILE A 56 -12.33 4.61 -15.55
N GLU A 57 -13.00 4.08 -14.52
CA GLU A 57 -14.46 4.16 -14.40
C GLU A 57 -14.92 5.53 -13.91
N THR A 58 -14.23 6.12 -12.93
CA THR A 58 -14.64 7.40 -12.34
C THR A 58 -13.89 8.60 -12.91
N GLY A 59 -12.76 8.38 -13.58
CA GLY A 59 -11.85 9.44 -14.03
C GLY A 59 -11.12 10.14 -12.88
N GLU A 60 -11.16 9.58 -11.67
CA GLU A 60 -10.53 10.16 -10.48
C GLU A 60 -9.18 9.50 -10.23
N CYS A 61 -8.23 10.27 -9.68
CA CYS A 61 -6.97 9.73 -9.22
C CYS A 61 -7.17 9.00 -7.89
N ILE A 62 -6.58 7.82 -7.73
CA ILE A 62 -6.56 7.10 -6.45
C ILE A 62 -5.66 7.88 -5.50
N GLU A 63 -6.25 8.57 -4.53
CA GLU A 63 -5.52 9.26 -3.49
C GLU A 63 -5.25 8.34 -2.30
N ALA A 64 -4.07 8.50 -1.69
CA ALA A 64 -3.82 7.93 -0.38
C ALA A 64 -4.29 8.94 0.67
N GLU A 65 -5.25 8.55 1.50
CA GLU A 65 -5.82 9.42 2.55
C GLU A 65 -4.75 9.85 3.58
N HIS A 66 -3.72 9.02 3.76
CA HIS A 66 -2.59 9.27 4.64
C HIS A 66 -1.26 8.96 3.96
N GLY A 67 -0.18 9.53 4.50
CA GLY A 67 1.18 9.16 4.12
C GLY A 67 1.41 7.64 4.27
N SER A 68 2.16 7.07 3.34
CA SER A 68 2.36 5.63 3.24
C SER A 68 3.67 5.24 3.95
N ALA A 69 3.58 4.45 5.02
CA ALA A 69 4.73 4.13 5.90
C ALA A 69 5.92 3.50 5.15
N TYR A 70 5.65 2.81 4.04
CA TYR A 70 6.66 2.15 3.20
C TYR A 70 6.63 2.64 1.74
N GLY A 71 6.00 3.80 1.47
CA GLY A 71 5.84 4.35 0.12
C GLY A 71 4.62 3.83 -0.64
N ASN A 72 4.50 4.22 -1.90
CA ASN A 72 3.32 3.91 -2.74
C ASN A 72 3.33 2.44 -3.13
N GLY A 73 2.33 1.68 -2.67
CA GLY A 73 2.26 0.24 -2.87
C GLY A 73 0.95 -0.36 -2.37
N ILE A 74 0.79 -1.66 -2.59
CA ILE A 74 -0.35 -2.43 -2.08
C ILE A 74 0.02 -2.98 -0.71
N TYR A 75 -0.77 -2.62 0.30
CA TYR A 75 -0.55 -3.01 1.68
C TYR A 75 -1.38 -4.25 2.01
N THR A 76 -0.74 -5.27 2.55
CA THR A 76 -1.41 -6.52 2.94
C THR A 76 -0.66 -7.19 4.09
N SER A 77 -1.35 -8.03 4.85
CA SER A 77 -0.81 -8.67 6.06
C SER A 77 -1.12 -10.15 6.07
N THR A 78 -0.19 -10.98 6.54
CA THR A 78 -0.48 -12.40 6.84
C THR A 78 -1.35 -12.57 8.08
N PHE A 79 -1.47 -11.53 8.90
CA PHE A 79 -2.28 -11.50 10.11
C PHE A 79 -3.67 -10.92 9.82
N PHE A 80 -4.69 -11.73 10.03
CA PHE A 80 -6.09 -11.37 9.75
C PHE A 80 -6.58 -10.20 10.61
N ASP A 81 -6.33 -10.25 11.91
CA ASP A 81 -6.70 -9.21 12.88
C ASP A 81 -6.15 -7.83 12.48
N LYS A 82 -4.92 -7.78 11.99
CA LYS A 82 -4.30 -6.54 11.53
C LYS A 82 -5.02 -5.95 10.32
N SER A 83 -5.33 -6.77 9.32
CA SER A 83 -6.09 -6.30 8.14
C SER A 83 -7.53 -5.94 8.49
N GLN A 84 -8.13 -6.62 9.46
CA GLN A 84 -9.48 -6.31 9.93
C GLN A 84 -9.59 -4.89 10.51
N MET A 85 -8.55 -4.39 11.19
CA MET A 85 -8.54 -3.02 11.72
C MET A 85 -8.68 -1.93 10.64
N TYR A 86 -8.35 -2.25 9.39
CA TYR A 86 -8.50 -1.35 8.23
C TYR A 86 -9.79 -1.58 7.45
N SER A 87 -10.66 -2.47 7.93
CA SER A 87 -11.88 -2.86 7.23
C SER A 87 -13.10 -2.11 7.77
N PHE A 88 -14.03 -1.78 6.89
CA PHE A 88 -15.32 -1.23 7.27
C PHE A 88 -16.19 -2.26 8.01
N LEU A 89 -16.96 -1.79 9.00
CA LEU A 89 -18.04 -2.54 9.61
C LEU A 89 -19.36 -2.07 9.01
N ASP A 90 -20.10 -2.96 8.36
CA ASP A 90 -21.41 -2.62 7.82
C ASP A 90 -22.48 -2.44 8.90
N ASN A 91 -23.66 -2.00 8.48
CA ASN A 91 -24.81 -1.80 9.37
C ASN A 91 -25.33 -3.10 10.02
N THR A 92 -24.84 -4.27 9.61
CA THR A 92 -25.14 -5.58 10.20
C THR A 92 -24.02 -6.10 11.10
N GLY A 93 -22.97 -5.30 11.33
CA GLY A 93 -21.82 -5.70 12.13
C GLY A 93 -20.87 -6.66 11.41
N ARG A 94 -20.95 -6.74 10.08
CA ARG A 94 -20.08 -7.61 9.27
C ARG A 94 -18.98 -6.80 8.64
N THR A 95 -17.90 -7.48 8.31
CA THR A 95 -16.77 -6.89 7.59
C THR A 95 -16.40 -7.78 6.41
N MET A 96 -15.84 -7.16 5.39
CA MET A 96 -15.36 -7.85 4.20
C MET A 96 -13.86 -7.62 4.06
N LEU A 97 -13.14 -8.69 3.76
CA LEU A 97 -11.71 -8.66 3.49
C LEU A 97 -11.40 -9.42 2.21
N LEU A 98 -10.35 -9.01 1.53
CA LEU A 98 -9.78 -9.74 0.41
C LEU A 98 -8.71 -10.72 0.91
N ALA A 99 -8.85 -11.99 0.53
CA ALA A 99 -7.79 -12.99 0.64
C ALA A 99 -6.95 -12.98 -0.63
N ASN A 100 -5.65 -12.79 -0.49
CA ASN A 100 -4.72 -12.66 -1.60
C ASN A 100 -3.65 -13.74 -1.53
N LEU A 101 -3.21 -14.20 -2.71
CA LEU A 101 -1.98 -14.97 -2.83
C LEU A 101 -0.90 -14.05 -3.41
N VAL A 102 0.09 -13.71 -2.59
CA VAL A 102 1.16 -12.76 -2.94
C VAL A 102 2.44 -13.49 -3.24
N VAL A 103 2.93 -13.36 -4.48
CA VAL A 103 4.24 -13.88 -4.87
C VAL A 103 5.29 -12.82 -4.57
N LEU A 104 6.08 -13.07 -3.53
CA LEU A 104 7.11 -12.12 -3.10
C LEU A 104 8.40 -12.33 -3.86
N GLY A 105 8.89 -11.23 -4.44
CA GLY A 105 10.21 -11.11 -5.04
C GLY A 105 11.33 -11.12 -4.01
N ARG A 106 12.39 -10.38 -4.33
CA ARG A 106 13.42 -10.03 -3.35
C ARG A 106 12.81 -9.15 -2.28
N LEU A 107 12.96 -9.54 -1.03
CA LEU A 107 12.43 -8.80 0.11
C LEU A 107 13.47 -7.88 0.72
N LYS A 108 12.98 -6.74 1.22
CA LYS A 108 13.72 -5.83 2.09
C LYS A 108 12.91 -5.62 3.37
N LEU A 109 13.43 -6.11 4.49
CA LEU A 109 12.88 -5.78 5.79
C LEU A 109 13.24 -4.33 6.10
N THR A 110 12.22 -3.51 6.30
CA THR A 110 12.39 -2.09 6.64
C THR A 110 11.57 -1.84 7.91
N PRO A 111 12.14 -1.23 8.95
CA PRO A 111 11.34 -0.77 10.08
C PRO A 111 10.33 0.28 9.58
N PRO A 112 9.15 0.42 10.22
CA PRO A 112 8.22 1.49 9.86
C PRO A 112 8.94 2.83 9.94
N ARG A 113 8.79 3.68 8.90
CA ARG A 113 9.28 5.06 8.98
C ARG A 113 8.56 5.73 10.15
N ARG A 114 9.34 6.26 11.11
CA ARG A 114 8.82 7.14 12.15
C ARG A 114 8.24 8.41 11.50
N ASN A 115 7.24 8.98 12.15
CA ASN A 115 6.25 9.93 11.63
C ASN A 115 6.75 10.88 10.54
N VAL A 116 5.98 10.97 9.43
CA VAL A 116 6.15 12.01 8.42
C VAL A 116 5.15 13.11 8.70
N TYR A 117 5.62 14.26 9.20
CA TYR A 117 4.77 15.42 9.44
C TYR A 117 4.67 16.28 8.18
N LEU A 118 3.44 16.65 7.82
CA LEU A 118 3.16 17.70 6.85
C LEU A 118 3.18 19.04 7.59
N GLN A 119 4.25 19.81 7.43
CA GLN A 119 4.28 21.19 7.93
C GLN A 119 3.95 22.15 6.78
N THR A 120 2.90 22.94 6.97
CA THR A 120 2.63 24.12 6.15
C THR A 120 3.60 25.22 6.57
N LEU A 121 4.41 25.71 5.64
CA LEU A 121 5.25 26.88 5.91
C LEU A 121 4.36 28.13 5.97
N PRO A 122 4.48 28.99 7.00
CA PRO A 122 3.71 30.22 7.08
C PRO A 122 3.88 31.06 5.81
N GLY A 123 2.79 31.32 5.10
CA GLY A 123 2.78 32.13 3.88
C GLY A 123 3.13 31.39 2.58
N SER A 124 3.31 30.07 2.59
CA SER A 124 3.58 29.28 1.39
C SER A 124 2.44 28.33 1.00
N ARG A 125 2.32 28.05 -0.31
CA ARG A 125 1.51 26.94 -0.86
C ARG A 125 2.32 25.63 -1.00
N THR A 126 3.56 25.62 -0.55
CA THR A 126 4.43 24.43 -0.58
C THR A 126 4.38 23.67 0.74
N TRP A 127 4.36 22.35 0.62
CA TRP A 127 4.40 21.41 1.74
C TRP A 127 5.83 20.89 1.89
N LYS A 128 6.31 20.77 3.13
CA LYS A 128 7.59 20.12 3.44
C LYS A 128 7.33 18.86 4.25
N TYR A 129 7.91 17.75 3.81
CA TYR A 129 7.94 16.50 4.57
C TYR A 129 9.04 16.59 5.63
N ILE A 130 8.67 16.39 6.89
CA ILE A 130 9.65 16.27 7.98
C ILE A 130 9.61 14.82 8.47
N LEU A 131 10.75 14.14 8.38
CA LEU A 131 10.97 12.84 9.01
C LEU A 131 11.32 13.10 10.47
N GLY A 132 10.46 12.69 11.40
CA GLY A 132 10.74 12.74 12.83
C GLY A 132 11.18 11.38 13.34
N ASP A 133 12.37 11.29 13.93
CA ASP A 133 12.72 10.17 14.81
C ASP A 133 12.17 10.48 16.21
N ASP A 134 11.14 9.75 16.63
CA ASP A 134 10.46 9.99 17.91
C ASP A 134 11.38 9.90 19.14
N ALA A 135 11.01 10.71 20.14
CA ALA A 135 11.49 10.77 21.52
C ALA A 135 12.70 11.68 21.80
N ASP A 136 12.68 12.89 21.25
CA ASP A 136 12.84 14.12 22.00
C ASP A 136 12.51 15.26 21.03
N HIS A 137 11.82 16.30 21.50
CA HIS A 137 12.00 17.59 20.86
C HIS A 137 13.39 18.06 21.32
N PRO A 138 14.33 18.33 20.42
CA PRO A 138 15.21 19.45 20.69
C PRO A 138 15.41 20.34 19.47
N ASP A 139 15.82 21.57 19.75
CA ASP A 139 16.32 22.60 18.84
C ASP A 139 17.55 22.18 18.00
N ASP A 140 17.72 20.90 17.67
CA ASP A 140 18.97 20.42 17.10
C ASP A 140 18.85 20.20 15.60
N ASN A 141 19.38 21.22 14.92
CA ASN A 141 19.64 21.33 13.49
C ASN A 141 20.42 20.12 12.95
N GLU A 142 19.74 19.28 12.18
CA GLU A 142 20.38 18.66 11.01
C GLU A 142 19.33 18.48 9.91
N TYR A 143 19.22 19.51 9.07
CA TYR A 143 18.30 19.52 7.95
C TYR A 143 18.91 18.73 6.79
N ASP A 144 18.42 17.52 6.56
CA ASP A 144 18.70 16.84 5.30
C ASP A 144 17.78 17.43 4.22
N THR A 145 18.24 18.53 3.61
CA THR A 145 17.55 19.18 2.49
C THR A 145 17.71 18.32 1.24
N LEU A 146 16.76 17.42 0.98
CA LEU A 146 16.53 16.94 -0.37
C LEU A 146 15.86 18.06 -1.17
N ALA A 147 16.69 18.94 -1.73
CA ALA A 147 16.26 19.91 -2.72
C ALA A 147 15.75 19.14 -3.95
N HIS A 148 14.45 19.22 -4.22
CA HIS A 148 13.93 18.93 -5.54
C HIS A 148 14.21 20.15 -6.43
N PRO A 149 15.00 20.03 -7.52
CA PRO A 149 15.10 21.08 -8.49
C PRO A 149 13.83 21.09 -9.36
N ASP A 150 13.19 22.26 -9.39
CA ASP A 150 12.39 22.83 -10.47
C ASP A 150 11.19 22.02 -11.02
N LEU A 151 9.99 22.42 -10.56
CA LEU A 151 8.79 22.45 -11.41
C LEU A 151 8.53 23.93 -11.76
N ARG A 152 8.89 24.30 -13.00
CA ARG A 152 8.33 25.48 -13.69
C ARG A 152 7.17 25.04 -14.56
#